data_AF-A0A2D8CDH0-F1
#
_entry.id   AF-A0A2D8CDH0-F1
#
_cell.length_a   1.000
_cell.length_b   1.000
_cell.length_c   1.000
_cell.angle_alpha   90.00
_cell.angle_beta   90.00
_cell.angle_gamma   90.00
#
_symmetry.space_group_name_H-M   'P 1'
#
loop_
_entity.id
_entity.type
_entity.pdbx_description
1 polymer ?
#
loop_
_entity_poly.entity_id
_entity_poly.type
_entity_poly.pdbx_seq_one_letter_code
_entity_poly.pdbx_strand_id
1 'polypeptide(L)'
;MRKISLLLFTAILLTIGCVNNEDEIVVIQGAVTDAQTGNSISNATVQITSPQELSSRFTRSDSVGQYSFGNIEVSELTDVSISAAATNYSSQSRSLQIASGDNITNFDFELVPDSDGGVDDGGGDDGGGGVSGPSAGAAAIILSGITEETINIAETGGIVNTSFTFQVQDSSGRSLDLNNSEEVEFSIISGPGGGEGITPATATTNANGTATSNLYSGNLAGVVQIQAEIVREDIGLTIRSRPVAITIHGGFPDLDHFSIAADNYNFEGWSINGNRNALTVILGDEFGNPVKPGTAVYFTTTGGIIQGSGQGNTDNDGQLTVDLISGDPRPSDAVPGSGGRDGYATVTATTINGNNQEIEKEVIVLFTSSNAIISASPTTFDLGPNGGASFSYTVTDVNGNPMPAGTEFSISGGEGIEVTGDTDFTLGNRLFPGPGATEFSFSIRDTDDESNDAADLTLQISITAPSGEETTYSGISGTRRKAAN
;
A
#
# COMPACT_ATOMS: atom_id res chain seq x y z
N MET A 1 47.70 44.60 39.03
CA MET A 1 46.65 43.85 39.77
C MET A 1 46.13 42.73 38.88
N ARG A 2 45.69 41.65 39.52
CA ARG A 2 45.25 40.34 39.01
C ARG A 2 44.57 40.28 37.62
N LYS A 3 45.03 39.27 36.86
CA LYS A 3 44.39 38.40 35.85
C LYS A 3 42.90 38.65 35.55
N ILE A 4 42.54 38.62 34.25
CA ILE A 4 41.41 37.85 33.70
C ILE A 4 41.79 37.36 32.29
N SER A 5 41.51 36.08 32.07
CA SER A 5 41.66 35.31 30.84
C SER A 5 40.48 35.57 29.91
N LEU A 6 40.72 35.64 28.60
CA LEU A 6 39.70 35.43 27.58
C LEU A 6 40.34 34.71 26.39
N LEU A 7 40.04 33.41 26.26
CA LEU A 7 40.33 32.63 25.05
C LEU A 7 39.46 33.19 23.92
N LEU A 8 40.10 33.62 22.83
CA LEU A 8 39.43 33.96 21.58
C LEU A 8 39.62 32.79 20.60
N PHE A 9 38.50 32.24 20.15
CA PHE A 9 38.37 31.36 19.00
C PHE A 9 38.96 32.06 17.76
N THR A 10 39.87 31.40 17.05
CA THR A 10 40.26 31.83 15.70
C THR A 10 40.03 30.68 14.74
N ALA A 11 39.04 30.88 13.88
CA ALA A 11 38.72 30.03 12.74
C ALA A 11 39.89 30.01 11.74
N ILE A 12 40.25 28.82 11.27
CA ILE A 12 41.03 28.65 10.03
C ILE A 12 40.08 28.00 9.02
N LEU A 13 39.61 28.85 8.11
CA LEU A 13 38.97 28.48 6.87
C LEU A 13 40.09 28.09 5.89
N LEU A 14 40.17 26.82 5.49
CA LEU A 14 41.03 26.40 4.40
C LEU A 14 40.17 25.78 3.30
N THR A 15 39.80 26.58 2.32
CA THR A 15 39.26 26.13 1.05
C THR A 15 40.43 25.69 0.17
N ILE A 16 40.55 24.38 -0.07
CA ILE A 16 41.27 23.82 -1.21
C ILE A 16 40.30 22.87 -1.89
N GLY A 17 39.91 23.21 -3.11
CA GLY A 17 39.22 22.30 -4.00
C GLY A 17 40.18 21.19 -4.43
N CYS A 18 39.83 19.96 -4.09
CA CYS A 18 40.07 18.77 -4.88
C CYS A 18 38.77 17.98 -4.81
N VAL A 19 38.11 17.78 -5.95
CA VAL A 19 37.07 16.75 -6.07
C VAL A 19 37.85 15.44 -6.14
N ASN A 20 38.19 14.89 -4.98
CA ASN A 20 38.54 13.50 -4.88
C ASN A 20 37.21 12.75 -4.91
N ASN A 21 37.03 11.86 -5.88
CA ASN A 21 36.16 10.71 -5.67
C ASN A 21 36.77 9.94 -4.50
N GLU A 22 36.37 10.30 -3.28
CA GLU A 22 36.51 9.39 -2.15
C GLU A 22 35.42 8.36 -2.40
N ASP A 23 35.82 7.13 -2.76
CA ASP A 23 34.89 6.01 -2.78
C ASP A 23 34.11 6.03 -1.47
N GLU A 24 32.77 6.16 -1.52
CA GLU A 24 31.91 6.17 -0.33
C GLU A 24 31.90 4.76 0.26
N ILE A 25 32.95 4.45 1.02
CA ILE A 25 33.18 3.15 1.62
C ILE A 25 32.25 2.92 2.81
N VAL A 26 31.75 1.69 2.92
CA VAL A 26 30.98 1.25 4.07
C VAL A 26 31.91 0.83 5.20
N VAL A 27 31.53 1.22 6.41
CA VAL A 27 32.21 0.84 7.66
C VAL A 27 31.22 0.11 8.56
N ILE A 28 31.60 -1.06 9.06
CA ILE A 28 30.80 -1.88 9.99
C ILE A 28 31.61 -2.13 11.25
N GLN A 29 31.07 -1.74 12.40
CA GLN A 29 31.73 -1.86 13.70
C GLN A 29 30.80 -2.49 14.73
N GLY A 30 31.38 -3.28 15.61
CA GLY A 30 30.68 -3.89 16.74
C GLY A 30 31.63 -4.57 17.71
N ALA A 31 31.06 -5.18 18.75
CA ALA A 31 31.77 -5.95 19.75
C ALA A 31 31.42 -7.44 19.64
N VAL A 32 32.33 -8.30 20.11
CA VAL A 32 32.09 -9.72 20.34
C VAL A 32 32.16 -9.96 21.84
N THR A 33 31.08 -10.44 22.43
CA THR A 33 30.93 -10.68 23.87
C THR A 33 30.45 -12.11 24.13
N ASP A 34 30.68 -12.57 25.36
CA ASP A 34 30.16 -13.82 25.87
C ASP A 34 28.70 -13.64 26.28
N ALA A 35 27.80 -14.45 25.70
CA ALA A 35 26.35 -14.35 25.90
C ALA A 35 25.91 -14.65 27.35
N GLN A 36 26.71 -15.37 28.14
CA GLN A 36 26.38 -15.75 29.51
C GLN A 36 26.93 -14.74 30.52
N THR A 37 28.14 -14.26 30.31
CA THR A 37 28.86 -13.41 31.27
C THR A 37 28.88 -11.94 30.89
N GLY A 38 28.56 -11.61 29.63
CA GLY A 38 28.67 -10.25 29.08
C GLY A 38 30.12 -9.77 28.90
N ASN A 39 31.11 -10.64 29.11
CA ASN A 39 32.52 -10.28 29.01
C ASN A 39 32.95 -10.17 27.54
N SER A 40 33.83 -9.21 27.23
CA SER A 40 34.41 -9.07 25.89
C SER A 40 35.26 -10.29 25.50
N ILE A 41 35.06 -10.80 24.29
CA ILE A 41 35.85 -11.89 23.71
C ILE A 41 36.90 -11.31 22.78
N SER A 42 38.17 -11.47 23.13
CA SER A 42 39.30 -11.06 22.28
C SER A 42 39.70 -12.13 21.28
N ASN A 43 40.27 -11.73 20.13
CA ASN A 43 40.69 -12.61 19.03
C ASN A 43 39.58 -13.47 18.40
N ALA A 44 38.31 -13.13 18.58
CA ALA A 44 37.22 -13.71 17.82
C ALA A 44 37.39 -13.32 16.34
N THR A 45 37.25 -14.29 15.43
CA THR A 45 37.28 -14.04 14.00
C THR A 45 35.88 -13.63 13.55
N VAL A 46 35.76 -12.44 12.97
CA VAL A 46 34.53 -11.96 12.35
C VAL A 46 34.75 -11.92 10.85
N GLN A 47 33.90 -12.56 10.07
CA GLN A 47 34.06 -12.75 8.63
C GLN A 47 32.74 -12.47 7.90
N ILE A 48 32.82 -11.74 6.79
CA ILE A 48 31.69 -11.63 5.86
C ILE A 48 31.56 -12.98 5.13
N THR A 49 30.38 -13.58 5.13
CA THR A 49 30.11 -14.90 4.50
C THR A 49 29.30 -14.78 3.21
N SER A 50 28.55 -13.68 3.03
CA SER A 50 27.81 -13.37 1.81
C SER A 50 27.77 -11.84 1.62
N PRO A 51 27.80 -11.31 0.38
CA PRO A 51 27.95 -12.02 -0.90
C PRO A 51 29.34 -12.64 -1.08
N GLN A 52 29.46 -13.60 -2.01
CA GLN A 52 30.72 -14.33 -2.26
C GLN A 52 31.90 -13.39 -2.60
N GLU A 53 31.62 -12.25 -3.21
CA GLU A 53 32.63 -11.24 -3.56
C GLU A 53 33.30 -10.61 -2.32
N LEU A 54 32.55 -10.50 -1.23
CA LEU A 54 33.04 -9.98 0.06
C LEU A 54 33.49 -11.10 1.00
N SER A 55 33.30 -12.38 0.64
CA SER A 55 33.48 -13.49 1.57
C SER A 55 34.94 -13.76 1.98
N SER A 56 35.89 -13.10 1.33
CA SER A 56 37.31 -13.12 1.68
C SER A 56 37.68 -12.14 2.81
N ARG A 57 36.74 -11.27 3.23
CA ARG A 57 37.00 -10.24 4.23
C ARG A 57 36.73 -10.76 5.63
N PHE A 58 37.75 -10.71 6.47
CA PHE A 58 37.66 -11.02 7.88
C PHE A 58 38.48 -10.03 8.72
N THR A 59 38.11 -9.89 9.97
CA THR A 59 38.81 -9.12 11.00
C THR A 59 38.84 -9.91 12.31
N ARG A 60 39.59 -9.42 13.29
CA ARG A 60 39.63 -10.02 14.63
C ARG A 60 39.26 -8.99 15.67
N SER A 61 38.50 -9.42 16.69
CA SER A 61 38.20 -8.58 17.83
C SER A 61 39.47 -8.26 18.65
N ASP A 62 39.58 -7.03 19.14
CA ASP A 62 40.70 -6.55 19.95
C ASP A 62 40.61 -6.99 21.43
N SER A 63 41.47 -6.44 22.29
CA SER A 63 41.49 -6.78 23.72
C SER A 63 40.25 -6.36 24.51
N VAL A 64 39.41 -5.49 23.94
CA VAL A 64 38.11 -5.08 24.50
C VAL A 64 36.93 -5.64 23.71
N GLY A 65 37.19 -6.61 22.82
CA GLY A 65 36.18 -7.31 22.04
C GLY A 65 35.69 -6.56 20.81
N GLN A 66 36.25 -5.39 20.48
CA GLN A 66 35.79 -4.56 19.37
C GLN A 66 36.39 -5.02 18.04
N TYR A 67 35.59 -4.97 16.98
CA TYR A 67 36.03 -5.26 15.62
C TYR A 67 35.51 -4.20 14.65
N SER A 68 36.18 -4.08 13.49
CA SER A 68 35.80 -3.14 12.44
C SER A 68 36.13 -3.71 11.07
N PHE A 69 35.17 -3.62 10.16
CA PHE A 69 35.38 -3.72 8.73
C PHE A 69 35.36 -2.31 8.14
N GLY A 70 36.45 -1.93 7.47
CA GLY A 70 36.51 -0.72 6.65
C GLY A 70 36.69 -1.07 5.18
N ASN A 71 36.54 -0.06 4.32
CA ASN A 71 36.79 -0.16 2.88
C ASN A 71 35.91 -1.21 2.18
N ILE A 72 34.66 -1.40 2.65
CA ILE A 72 33.68 -2.21 1.93
C ILE A 72 33.10 -1.33 0.82
N GLU A 73 33.28 -1.75 -0.43
CA GLU A 73 32.75 -1.07 -1.61
C GLU A 73 31.50 -1.81 -2.08
N VAL A 74 30.38 -1.11 -2.14
CA VAL A 74 29.12 -1.62 -2.69
C VAL A 74 28.54 -0.56 -3.64
N SER A 75 28.09 -0.99 -4.82
CA SER A 75 27.54 -0.08 -5.85
C SER A 75 26.02 0.09 -5.77
N GLU A 76 25.35 -0.77 -4.98
CA GLU A 76 23.91 -0.80 -4.78
C GLU A 76 23.56 -1.37 -3.39
N LEU A 77 22.29 -1.35 -3.03
CA LEU A 77 21.81 -1.92 -1.77
C LEU A 77 22.11 -3.42 -1.73
N THR A 78 22.98 -3.83 -0.80
CA THR A 78 23.55 -5.19 -0.78
C THR A 78 23.25 -5.89 0.54
N ASP A 79 22.68 -7.10 0.49
CA ASP A 79 22.51 -7.99 1.64
C ASP A 79 23.85 -8.61 2.05
N VAL A 80 24.35 -8.26 3.24
CA VAL A 80 25.61 -8.78 3.78
C VAL A 80 25.32 -9.70 4.95
N SER A 81 25.87 -10.91 4.91
CA SER A 81 25.87 -11.84 6.04
C SER A 81 27.25 -11.91 6.66
N ILE A 82 27.32 -11.81 7.98
CA ILE A 82 28.56 -11.76 8.76
C ILE A 82 28.49 -12.83 9.85
N SER A 83 29.57 -13.59 10.01
CA SER A 83 29.72 -14.63 11.01
C SER A 83 30.86 -14.28 11.98
N ALA A 84 30.63 -14.48 13.27
CA ALA A 84 31.65 -14.39 14.32
C ALA A 84 31.89 -15.76 14.95
N ALA A 85 33.16 -16.11 15.15
CA ALA A 85 33.59 -17.36 15.76
C ALA A 85 34.81 -17.14 16.66
N ALA A 86 34.85 -17.83 17.80
CA ALA A 86 35.99 -17.81 18.72
C ALA A 86 36.28 -19.23 19.23
N THR A 87 37.51 -19.48 19.68
CA THR A 87 37.89 -20.79 20.24
C THR A 87 37.08 -21.07 21.50
N ASN A 88 36.46 -22.25 21.58
CA ASN A 88 35.55 -22.67 22.66
C ASN A 88 34.27 -21.82 22.71
N TYR A 89 33.79 -21.33 21.57
CA TYR A 89 32.50 -20.68 21.44
C TYR A 89 31.82 -21.11 20.14
N SER A 90 30.50 -21.30 20.23
CA SER A 90 29.67 -21.58 19.08
C SER A 90 29.60 -20.33 18.19
N SER A 91 29.77 -20.52 16.88
CA SER A 91 29.73 -19.41 15.93
C SER A 91 28.31 -18.86 15.78
N GLN A 92 28.20 -17.56 15.55
CA GLN A 92 26.93 -16.86 15.34
C GLN A 92 26.98 -16.11 14.00
N SER A 93 25.91 -16.16 13.22
CA SER A 93 25.77 -15.40 11.98
C SER A 93 24.60 -14.41 12.07
N ARG A 94 24.78 -13.23 11.49
CA ARG A 94 23.78 -12.16 11.41
C ARG A 94 23.85 -11.51 10.02
N SER A 95 22.74 -10.95 9.54
CA SER A 95 22.68 -10.30 8.23
C SER A 95 22.15 -8.88 8.33
N LEU A 96 22.58 -7.99 7.44
CA LEU A 96 22.11 -6.61 7.34
C LEU A 96 22.24 -6.08 5.90
N GLN A 97 21.44 -5.09 5.52
CA GLN A 97 21.53 -4.40 4.23
C GLN A 97 22.42 -3.16 4.34
N ILE A 98 23.39 -3.02 3.44
CA ILE A 98 24.27 -1.84 3.35
C ILE A 98 24.15 -1.16 1.99
N ALA A 99 24.26 0.17 1.99
CA ALA A 99 24.43 1.01 0.82
C ALA A 99 25.76 1.80 0.90
N SER A 100 26.24 2.33 -0.23
CA SER A 100 27.48 3.10 -0.28
C SER A 100 27.45 4.25 0.74
N GLY A 101 28.54 4.42 1.49
CA GLY A 101 28.68 5.46 2.51
C GLY A 101 28.10 5.13 3.89
N ASP A 102 27.49 3.95 4.09
CA ASP A 102 26.93 3.57 5.39
C ASP A 102 28.01 3.42 6.49
N ASN A 103 27.68 3.93 7.68
CA ASN A 103 28.50 3.76 8.88
C ASN A 103 27.70 3.05 9.99
N ILE A 104 27.80 1.72 10.00
CA ILE A 104 27.08 0.86 10.92
C ILE A 104 27.90 0.71 12.20
N THR A 105 27.34 1.17 13.31
CA THR A 105 27.92 1.00 14.65
C THR A 105 27.00 0.12 15.51
N ASN A 106 27.56 -0.63 16.45
CA ASN A 106 26.86 -1.59 17.33
C ASN A 106 26.31 -2.84 16.62
N PHE A 107 27.02 -3.35 15.61
CA PHE A 107 26.71 -4.66 15.02
C PHE A 107 27.32 -5.78 15.87
N ASP A 108 26.78 -6.01 17.06
CA ASP A 108 27.44 -6.86 18.08
C ASP A 108 27.13 -8.36 17.90
N PHE A 109 28.05 -9.21 18.37
CA PHE A 109 27.88 -10.67 18.42
C PHE A 109 27.99 -11.15 19.88
N GLU A 110 27.07 -12.02 20.28
CA GLU A 110 27.02 -12.62 21.62
C GLU A 110 27.25 -14.12 21.46
N LEU A 111 28.53 -14.53 21.57
CA LEU A 111 28.90 -15.92 21.36
C LEU A 111 28.65 -16.73 22.63
N VAL A 112 28.15 -17.96 22.45
CA VAL A 112 27.88 -18.89 23.55
C VAL A 112 29.10 -19.80 23.73
N PRO A 113 29.68 -19.94 24.94
CA PRO A 113 30.80 -20.84 25.16
C PRO A 113 30.45 -22.29 24.78
N ASP A 114 31.33 -22.94 24.04
CA ASP A 114 31.28 -24.38 23.81
C ASP A 114 31.56 -25.06 25.15
N SER A 115 30.63 -25.92 25.58
CA SER A 115 30.75 -26.62 26.85
C SER A 115 31.81 -27.72 26.72
N ASP A 116 33.08 -27.37 26.97
CA ASP A 116 34.15 -28.36 27.06
C ASP A 116 34.02 -29.15 28.36
N GLY A 117 34.09 -30.46 28.23
CA GLY A 117 33.83 -31.42 29.29
C GLY A 117 35.00 -31.56 30.26
N GLY A 118 34.78 -31.14 31.51
CA GLY A 118 35.18 -31.90 32.71
C GLY A 118 36.44 -31.48 33.44
N VAL A 119 36.28 -31.02 34.68
CA VAL A 119 36.79 -31.72 35.88
C VAL A 119 35.76 -31.58 37.00
N ASP A 120 35.40 -32.73 37.54
CA ASP A 120 34.63 -33.02 38.74
C ASP A 120 35.20 -32.32 40.00
N ASP A 121 34.43 -31.45 40.66
CA ASP A 121 34.46 -31.36 42.14
C ASP A 121 33.18 -30.71 42.71
N GLY A 122 32.27 -31.56 43.16
CA GLY A 122 31.57 -31.41 44.45
C GLY A 122 30.68 -30.20 44.71
N GLY A 123 29.37 -30.38 44.46
CA GLY A 123 28.34 -30.07 45.46
C GLY A 123 27.39 -28.91 45.18
N GLY A 124 26.08 -29.20 45.19
CA GLY A 124 25.02 -28.20 45.42
C GLY A 124 23.85 -28.28 44.44
N ASP A 125 22.86 -29.08 44.83
CA ASP A 125 21.44 -29.05 44.46
C ASP A 125 20.92 -27.70 43.91
N ASP A 126 20.39 -27.68 42.68
CA ASP A 126 19.05 -27.13 42.44
C ASP A 126 18.48 -27.54 41.07
N GLY A 127 17.19 -27.87 41.07
CA GLY A 127 16.49 -28.56 39.98
C GLY A 127 16.31 -27.78 38.68
N GLY A 128 16.74 -28.39 37.59
CA GLY A 128 16.36 -28.05 36.22
C GLY A 128 16.68 -29.22 35.30
N GLY A 129 15.68 -30.05 34.98
CA GLY A 129 15.82 -31.25 34.15
C GLY A 129 16.10 -30.96 32.68
N GLY A 130 17.19 -30.26 32.37
CA GLY A 130 17.78 -30.26 31.03
C GLY A 130 18.63 -31.51 30.88
N VAL A 131 18.14 -32.49 30.12
CA VAL A 131 18.92 -33.68 29.76
C VAL A 131 20.12 -33.23 28.90
N SER A 132 21.29 -33.11 29.52
CA SER A 132 22.57 -32.94 28.83
C SER A 132 23.06 -34.29 28.33
N GLY A 133 23.36 -34.37 27.03
CA GLY A 133 23.74 -35.58 26.30
C GLY A 133 23.38 -35.45 24.82
N PRO A 134 23.89 -36.32 23.92
CA PRO A 134 23.51 -36.30 22.51
C PRO A 134 21.98 -36.36 22.37
N SER A 135 21.47 -35.79 21.28
CA SER A 135 20.07 -35.93 20.92
C SER A 135 19.71 -37.42 20.81
N ALA A 136 18.45 -37.75 21.11
CA ALA A 136 17.92 -39.07 20.75
C ALA A 136 17.30 -39.02 19.35
N GLY A 137 16.84 -40.15 18.83
CA GLY A 137 16.14 -40.18 17.54
C GLY A 137 14.90 -39.29 17.52
N ALA A 138 14.49 -38.86 16.31
CA ALA A 138 13.44 -37.86 16.15
C ALA A 138 12.12 -38.27 16.83
N ALA A 139 11.42 -37.26 17.36
CA ALA A 139 10.09 -37.40 17.97
C ALA A 139 9.09 -36.31 17.52
N ALA A 140 9.55 -35.13 17.12
CA ALA A 140 8.70 -34.02 16.68
C ALA A 140 9.31 -33.23 15.52
N ILE A 141 8.47 -32.67 14.66
CA ILE A 141 8.86 -31.76 13.55
C ILE A 141 8.08 -30.46 13.72
N ILE A 142 8.78 -29.33 13.81
CA ILE A 142 8.22 -28.00 14.08
C ILE A 142 8.65 -27.05 12.97
N LEU A 143 7.72 -26.22 12.46
CA LEU A 143 8.10 -25.16 11.52
C LEU A 143 8.96 -24.12 12.26
N SER A 144 10.19 -23.94 11.80
CA SER A 144 11.13 -22.96 12.36
C SER A 144 11.04 -21.61 11.67
N GLY A 145 10.69 -21.58 10.39
CA GLY A 145 10.56 -20.32 9.64
C GLY A 145 10.17 -20.53 8.19
N ILE A 146 9.65 -19.45 7.60
CA ILE A 146 9.35 -19.32 6.17
C ILE A 146 9.81 -17.94 5.71
N THR A 147 10.39 -17.84 4.52
CA THR A 147 10.85 -16.54 4.00
C THR A 147 9.69 -15.67 3.57
N GLU A 148 8.66 -16.25 2.97
CA GLU A 148 7.47 -15.56 2.47
C GLU A 148 6.22 -16.43 2.65
N GLU A 149 5.20 -15.92 3.34
CA GLU A 149 3.91 -16.60 3.53
C GLU A 149 2.99 -16.47 2.30
N THR A 150 3.30 -15.50 1.43
CA THR A 150 2.58 -15.24 0.18
C THR A 150 3.57 -15.21 -1.00
N ILE A 151 3.24 -15.92 -2.08
CA ILE A 151 4.02 -15.93 -3.32
C ILE A 151 3.08 -15.69 -4.51
N ASN A 152 3.59 -15.23 -5.65
CA ASN A 152 2.80 -14.91 -6.83
C ASN A 152 2.66 -16.11 -7.77
N ILE A 153 1.66 -16.10 -8.66
CA ILE A 153 1.59 -17.06 -9.78
C ILE A 153 2.88 -16.98 -10.62
N ALA A 154 3.35 -18.10 -11.17
CA ALA A 154 4.51 -18.15 -12.06
C ALA A 154 4.40 -17.11 -13.20
N GLU A 155 5.54 -16.61 -13.66
CA GLU A 155 5.66 -15.67 -14.79
C GLU A 155 5.09 -14.25 -14.56
N THR A 156 4.49 -13.97 -13.41
CA THR A 156 3.99 -12.64 -13.03
C THR A 156 5.10 -11.67 -12.58
N GLY A 157 6.37 -12.11 -12.61
CA GLY A 157 7.55 -11.30 -12.27
C GLY A 157 7.66 -10.90 -10.79
N GLY A 158 6.93 -11.57 -9.90
CA GLY A 158 6.98 -11.36 -8.45
C GLY A 158 7.89 -12.37 -7.75
N ILE A 159 7.86 -12.37 -6.41
CA ILE A 159 8.37 -13.51 -5.65
C ILE A 159 7.47 -14.70 -5.97
N VAL A 160 8.02 -15.72 -6.63
CA VAL A 160 7.31 -16.94 -7.06
C VAL A 160 7.82 -18.20 -6.33
N ASN A 161 8.74 -18.02 -5.38
CA ASN A 161 9.27 -19.09 -4.56
C ASN A 161 9.40 -18.64 -3.10
N THR A 162 9.37 -19.59 -2.19
CA THR A 162 9.59 -19.35 -0.76
C THR A 162 10.32 -20.52 -0.16
N SER A 163 11.24 -20.24 0.75
CA SER A 163 11.96 -21.24 1.53
C SER A 163 11.23 -21.47 2.84
N PHE A 164 11.03 -22.74 3.20
CA PHE A 164 10.50 -23.14 4.50
C PHE A 164 11.50 -24.05 5.21
N THR A 165 11.63 -23.85 6.52
CA THR A 165 12.58 -24.58 7.36
C THR A 165 11.86 -25.24 8.51
N PHE A 166 12.05 -26.54 8.67
CA PHE A 166 11.59 -27.31 9.82
C PHE A 166 12.74 -27.59 10.76
N GLN A 167 12.49 -27.48 12.06
CA GLN A 167 13.36 -27.99 13.11
C GLN A 167 12.79 -29.31 13.61
N VAL A 168 13.63 -30.33 13.64
CA VAL A 168 13.30 -31.65 14.17
C VAL A 168 13.86 -31.75 15.58
N GLN A 169 13.07 -32.30 16.50
CA GLN A 169 13.40 -32.44 17.91
C GLN A 169 13.21 -33.86 18.40
N ASP A 170 13.97 -34.24 19.43
CA ASP A 170 13.81 -35.49 20.16
C ASP A 170 12.64 -35.43 21.17
N SER A 171 12.38 -36.55 21.85
CA SER A 171 11.28 -36.64 22.82
C SER A 171 11.42 -35.72 24.05
N SER A 172 12.60 -35.14 24.24
CA SER A 172 12.92 -34.19 25.31
C SER A 172 12.90 -32.74 24.82
N GLY A 173 12.52 -32.50 23.55
CA GLY A 173 12.44 -31.17 22.95
C GLY A 173 13.78 -30.58 22.52
N ARG A 174 14.84 -31.41 22.44
CA ARG A 174 16.17 -30.97 21.98
C ARG A 174 16.28 -31.15 20.48
N SER A 175 16.91 -30.21 19.79
CA SER A 175 17.23 -30.35 18.36
C SER A 175 18.11 -31.56 18.11
N LEU A 176 17.93 -32.22 16.96
CA LEU A 176 18.81 -33.33 16.58
C LEU A 176 20.22 -32.85 16.26
N ASP A 177 21.19 -33.64 16.69
CA ASP A 177 22.60 -33.51 16.34
C ASP A 177 22.94 -34.34 15.09
N LEU A 178 24.17 -34.20 14.60
CA LEU A 178 24.62 -34.92 13.41
C LEU A 178 24.61 -36.46 13.56
N ASN A 179 24.75 -36.97 14.79
CA ASN A 179 24.80 -38.41 15.04
C ASN A 179 23.41 -39.06 14.93
N ASN A 180 22.35 -38.26 15.08
CA ASN A 180 20.97 -38.69 14.95
C ASN A 180 20.28 -37.93 13.81
N SER A 181 21.03 -37.50 12.79
CA SER A 181 20.43 -36.79 11.68
C SER A 181 19.40 -37.67 10.96
N GLU A 182 18.25 -37.08 10.62
CA GLU A 182 17.13 -37.78 9.98
C GLU A 182 16.86 -37.16 8.60
N GLU A 183 16.40 -37.99 7.67
CA GLU A 183 15.89 -37.51 6.38
C GLU A 183 14.42 -37.09 6.55
N VAL A 184 14.13 -35.84 6.21
CA VAL A 184 12.79 -35.26 6.23
C VAL A 184 12.26 -35.23 4.80
N GLU A 185 11.10 -35.86 4.58
CA GLU A 185 10.35 -35.80 3.33
C GLU A 185 9.33 -34.66 3.37
N PHE A 186 9.23 -33.89 2.31
CA PHE A 186 8.31 -32.78 2.16
C PHE A 186 7.30 -33.09 1.06
N SER A 187 6.02 -32.88 1.35
CA SER A 187 4.94 -33.10 0.40
C SER A 187 3.91 -31.97 0.44
N ILE A 188 3.30 -31.72 -0.71
CA ILE A 188 2.09 -30.89 -0.82
C ILE A 188 0.90 -31.80 -0.58
N ILE A 189 0.16 -31.55 0.50
CA ILE A 189 -1.03 -32.35 0.85
C ILE A 189 -2.30 -31.78 0.23
N SER A 190 -2.30 -30.49 -0.12
CA SER A 190 -3.37 -29.80 -0.84
C SER A 190 -2.80 -28.58 -1.56
N GLY A 191 -3.29 -28.30 -2.77
CA GLY A 191 -2.85 -27.16 -3.56
C GLY A 191 -3.81 -26.89 -4.73
N PRO A 192 -3.65 -25.76 -5.44
CA PRO A 192 -4.50 -25.39 -6.57
C PRO A 192 -4.32 -26.29 -7.82
N GLY A 193 -3.24 -27.09 -7.90
CA GLY A 193 -3.00 -28.00 -9.02
C GLY A 193 -2.49 -27.30 -10.28
N GLY A 194 -1.88 -26.12 -10.14
CA GLY A 194 -1.35 -25.30 -11.23
C GLY A 194 0.09 -25.63 -11.63
N GLY A 195 0.70 -26.63 -11.01
CA GLY A 195 2.11 -27.00 -11.23
C GLY A 195 3.04 -26.54 -10.11
N GLU A 196 2.50 -26.12 -8.97
CA GLU A 196 3.26 -25.87 -7.75
C GLU A 196 4.04 -27.12 -7.31
N GLY A 197 5.23 -26.92 -6.75
CA GLY A 197 6.09 -28.04 -6.37
C GLY A 197 7.12 -27.70 -5.31
N ILE A 198 7.63 -28.73 -4.67
CA ILE A 198 8.66 -28.63 -3.64
C ILE A 198 9.98 -29.17 -4.20
N THR A 199 11.06 -28.42 -4.04
CA THR A 199 12.41 -28.89 -4.40
C THR A 199 13.49 -28.35 -3.45
N PRO A 200 14.33 -29.23 -2.86
CA PRO A 200 14.28 -30.71 -2.95
C PRO A 200 13.11 -31.31 -2.13
N ALA A 201 12.54 -32.44 -2.57
CA ALA A 201 11.45 -33.12 -1.86
C ALA A 201 11.92 -33.82 -0.57
N THR A 202 13.22 -34.03 -0.40
CA THR A 202 13.81 -34.55 0.84
C THR A 202 14.99 -33.69 1.28
N ALA A 203 15.22 -33.57 2.58
CA ALA A 203 16.42 -32.95 3.14
C ALA A 203 16.84 -33.62 4.46
N THR A 204 18.14 -33.87 4.62
CA THR A 204 18.71 -34.37 5.87
C THR A 204 18.93 -33.23 6.86
N THR A 205 18.59 -33.44 8.14
CA THR A 205 18.79 -32.43 9.18
C THR A 205 20.28 -32.11 9.39
N ASN A 206 20.62 -30.82 9.53
CA ASN A 206 21.97 -30.36 9.81
C ASN A 206 22.33 -30.45 11.31
N ALA A 207 23.48 -29.90 11.71
CA ALA A 207 23.96 -29.91 13.11
C ALA A 207 23.06 -29.19 14.12
N ASN A 208 22.14 -28.35 13.64
CA ASN A 208 21.15 -27.63 14.45
C ASN A 208 19.78 -28.33 14.43
N GLY A 209 19.69 -29.54 13.84
CA GLY A 209 18.45 -30.29 13.69
C GLY A 209 17.48 -29.69 12.69
N THR A 210 17.94 -28.83 11.76
CA THR A 210 17.06 -28.17 10.79
C THR A 210 17.16 -28.78 9.39
N ALA A 211 16.01 -28.83 8.71
CA ALA A 211 15.87 -29.27 7.33
C ALA A 211 15.08 -28.20 6.54
N THR A 212 15.61 -27.81 5.38
CA THR A 212 15.07 -26.69 4.57
C THR A 212 14.76 -27.16 3.16
N SER A 213 13.67 -26.67 2.60
CA SER A 213 13.32 -26.84 1.18
C SER A 213 12.61 -25.60 0.65
N ASN A 214 12.35 -25.58 -0.67
CA ASN A 214 11.70 -24.48 -1.34
C ASN A 214 10.40 -24.94 -1.99
N LEU A 215 9.36 -24.12 -1.83
CA LEU A 215 8.12 -24.18 -2.61
C LEU A 215 8.22 -23.19 -3.76
N TYR A 216 7.87 -23.61 -4.97
CA TYR A 216 7.66 -22.71 -6.11
C TYR A 216 6.20 -22.78 -6.58
N SER A 217 5.67 -21.65 -7.06
CA SER A 217 4.31 -21.55 -7.57
C SER A 217 4.18 -22.07 -9.00
N GLY A 218 2.96 -22.51 -9.34
CA GLY A 218 2.54 -22.82 -10.71
C GLY A 218 1.67 -21.71 -11.29
N ASN A 219 0.76 -22.09 -12.20
CA ASN A 219 -0.04 -21.16 -13.01
C ASN A 219 -1.45 -20.90 -12.43
N LEU A 220 -1.76 -21.37 -11.22
CA LEU A 220 -3.06 -21.20 -10.57
C LEU A 220 -2.91 -20.60 -9.17
N ALA A 221 -3.74 -19.62 -8.84
CA ALA A 221 -3.86 -19.06 -7.50
C ALA A 221 -4.54 -20.05 -6.55
N GLY A 222 -4.20 -19.98 -5.26
CA GLY A 222 -4.84 -20.79 -4.23
C GLY A 222 -3.98 -20.99 -2.99
N VAL A 223 -4.51 -21.74 -2.03
CA VAL A 223 -3.80 -22.08 -0.80
C VAL A 223 -3.09 -23.43 -0.98
N VAL A 224 -1.78 -23.44 -0.76
CA VAL A 224 -0.96 -24.64 -0.70
C VAL A 224 -0.77 -25.04 0.76
N GLN A 225 -1.01 -26.30 1.08
CA GLN A 225 -0.69 -26.90 2.37
C GLN A 225 0.46 -27.87 2.20
N ILE A 226 1.54 -27.63 2.95
CA ILE A 226 2.72 -28.49 2.95
C ILE A 226 2.84 -29.25 4.27
N GLN A 227 3.45 -30.43 4.19
CA GLN A 227 3.73 -31.30 5.34
C GLN A 227 5.17 -31.82 5.26
N ALA A 228 5.83 -31.87 6.42
CA ALA A 228 7.07 -32.60 6.62
C ALA A 228 6.78 -33.95 7.30
N GLU A 229 7.41 -35.01 6.83
CA GLU A 229 7.28 -36.38 7.33
C GLU A 229 8.67 -36.99 7.56
N ILE A 230 8.83 -37.73 8.65
CA ILE A 230 9.97 -38.62 8.90
C ILE A 230 9.42 -40.02 9.13
N VAL A 231 9.98 -41.01 8.43
CA VAL A 231 9.65 -42.44 8.61
C VAL A 231 10.84 -43.15 9.27
N ARG A 232 10.63 -43.58 10.51
CA ARG A 232 11.61 -44.36 11.29
C ARG A 232 11.30 -45.84 11.21
N GLU A 233 11.85 -46.51 10.21
CA GLU A 233 11.61 -47.94 9.96
C GLU A 233 12.14 -48.85 11.08
N ASP A 234 13.18 -48.42 11.79
CA ASP A 234 13.82 -49.13 12.91
C ASP A 234 12.86 -49.38 14.09
N ILE A 235 11.92 -48.47 14.32
CA ILE A 235 10.95 -48.52 15.42
C ILE A 235 9.49 -48.49 14.95
N GLY A 236 9.25 -48.47 13.63
CA GLY A 236 7.90 -48.43 13.04
C GLY A 236 7.13 -47.15 13.39
N LEU A 237 7.81 -46.01 13.46
CA LEU A 237 7.22 -44.72 13.85
C LEU A 237 7.24 -43.75 12.67
N THR A 238 6.10 -43.12 12.40
CA THR A 238 5.98 -42.00 11.44
C THR A 238 5.69 -40.71 12.18
N ILE A 239 6.49 -39.69 11.95
CA ILE A 239 6.38 -38.38 12.60
C ILE A 239 6.01 -37.37 11.52
N ARG A 240 4.99 -36.56 11.77
CA ARG A 240 4.48 -35.57 10.81
C ARG A 240 4.38 -34.20 11.45
N SER A 241 4.69 -33.17 10.68
CA SER A 241 4.35 -31.80 11.04
C SER A 241 2.83 -31.57 10.91
N ARG A 242 2.34 -30.51 11.59
CA ARG A 242 1.03 -29.93 11.22
C ARG A 242 1.14 -29.28 9.82
N PRO A 243 0.04 -29.23 9.05
CA PRO A 243 0.03 -28.53 7.78
C PRO A 243 0.40 -27.06 7.95
N VAL A 244 1.28 -26.57 7.08
CA VAL A 244 1.62 -25.14 6.97
C VAL A 244 0.95 -24.64 5.69
N ALA A 245 0.18 -23.56 5.80
CA ALA A 245 -0.51 -22.95 4.67
C ALA A 245 0.33 -21.81 4.10
N ILE A 246 0.53 -21.81 2.79
CA ILE A 246 1.19 -20.75 2.02
C ILE A 246 0.21 -20.37 0.91
N THR A 247 -0.02 -19.07 0.70
CA THR A 247 -0.96 -18.62 -0.33
C THR A 247 -0.23 -18.24 -1.62
N ILE A 248 -0.65 -18.80 -2.74
CA ILE A 248 -0.30 -18.35 -4.09
C ILE A 248 -1.33 -17.29 -4.49
N HIS A 249 -0.88 -16.05 -4.61
CA HIS A 249 -1.69 -14.85 -4.80
C HIS A 249 -1.47 -14.23 -6.20
N GLY A 250 -2.48 -13.52 -6.71
CA GLY A 250 -2.43 -12.61 -7.85
C GLY A 250 -1.93 -13.17 -9.19
N GLY A 251 -2.86 -13.34 -10.13
CA GLY A 251 -2.54 -13.63 -11.52
C GLY A 251 -2.34 -12.40 -12.41
N PHE A 252 -2.28 -12.66 -13.71
CA PHE A 252 -2.29 -11.61 -14.72
C PHE A 252 -3.67 -10.93 -14.80
N PRO A 253 -3.72 -9.66 -15.21
CA PRO A 253 -4.99 -8.94 -15.41
C PRO A 253 -5.93 -9.66 -16.37
N ASP A 254 -7.20 -9.67 -16.03
CA ASP A 254 -8.29 -10.16 -16.88
C ASP A 254 -9.26 -9.02 -17.25
N LEU A 255 -9.77 -9.03 -18.48
CA LEU A 255 -10.62 -7.97 -19.02
C LEU A 255 -12.01 -7.93 -18.35
N ASP A 256 -12.55 -9.10 -17.97
CA ASP A 256 -13.86 -9.19 -17.33
C ASP A 256 -13.81 -8.71 -15.87
N HIS A 257 -12.61 -8.71 -15.26
CA HIS A 257 -12.34 -8.22 -13.91
C HIS A 257 -11.56 -6.88 -13.89
N PHE A 258 -11.61 -6.12 -14.97
CA PHE A 258 -11.04 -4.77 -15.06
C PHE A 258 -12.16 -3.72 -14.90
N SER A 259 -12.06 -2.91 -13.85
CA SER A 259 -12.95 -1.76 -13.61
C SER A 259 -12.17 -0.44 -13.53
N ILE A 260 -12.82 0.65 -13.94
CA ILE A 260 -12.36 2.03 -13.79
C ILE A 260 -13.55 2.91 -13.35
N ALA A 261 -13.32 3.83 -12.42
CA ALA A 261 -14.31 4.78 -11.95
C ALA A 261 -13.66 6.13 -11.59
N ALA A 262 -14.41 7.23 -11.75
CA ALA A 262 -14.01 8.55 -11.27
C ALA A 262 -14.71 8.87 -9.94
N ASP A 263 -14.05 9.61 -9.05
CA ASP A 263 -14.65 10.11 -7.80
C ASP A 263 -15.85 11.01 -8.09
N ASN A 264 -15.65 12.00 -8.96
CA ASN A 264 -16.72 12.85 -9.47
C ASN A 264 -16.85 12.68 -10.98
N TYR A 265 -18.04 12.30 -11.44
CA TYR A 265 -18.32 12.17 -12.86
C TYR A 265 -18.56 13.53 -13.54
N ASN A 266 -18.98 14.54 -12.79
CA ASN A 266 -19.11 15.93 -13.21
C ASN A 266 -18.33 16.81 -12.23
N PHE A 267 -17.06 17.06 -12.52
CA PHE A 267 -16.21 17.86 -11.65
C PHE A 267 -15.94 19.25 -12.23
N GLU A 268 -15.57 20.17 -11.36
CA GLU A 268 -15.35 21.58 -11.70
C GLU A 268 -14.02 21.78 -12.44
N GLY A 269 -14.01 21.40 -13.72
CA GLY A 269 -12.81 21.37 -14.57
C GLY A 269 -12.86 22.27 -15.79
N TRP A 270 -14.02 22.86 -16.14
CA TRP A 270 -14.14 23.68 -17.35
C TRP A 270 -13.56 25.08 -17.18
N SER A 271 -13.93 25.75 -16.08
CA SER A 271 -13.51 27.14 -15.78
C SER A 271 -12.20 27.22 -14.99
N ILE A 272 -11.78 26.12 -14.35
CA ILE A 272 -10.63 26.10 -13.44
C ILE A 272 -9.58 25.15 -13.99
N ASN A 273 -8.31 25.58 -14.04
CA ASN A 273 -7.17 24.74 -14.36
C ASN A 273 -6.48 24.25 -13.09
N GLY A 274 -5.95 23.03 -13.14
CA GLY A 274 -5.23 22.42 -12.02
C GLY A 274 -6.13 21.83 -10.93
N ASN A 275 -7.45 21.82 -11.14
CA ASN A 275 -8.35 21.09 -10.25
C ASN A 275 -8.19 19.58 -10.48
N ARG A 276 -8.26 18.78 -9.41
CA ARG A 276 -7.94 17.35 -9.43
C ARG A 276 -9.17 16.53 -9.15
N ASN A 277 -9.35 15.47 -9.93
CA ASN A 277 -10.40 14.49 -9.75
C ASN A 277 -9.76 13.09 -9.79
N ALA A 278 -9.90 12.32 -8.72
CA ALA A 278 -9.28 11.01 -8.66
C ALA A 278 -10.04 10.01 -9.53
N LEU A 279 -9.28 9.10 -10.15
CA LEU A 279 -9.77 7.92 -10.87
C LEU A 279 -9.15 6.69 -10.26
N THR A 280 -9.99 5.73 -9.92
CA THR A 280 -9.57 4.43 -9.38
C THR A 280 -9.79 3.35 -10.41
N VAL A 281 -8.72 2.60 -10.68
CA VAL A 281 -8.75 1.34 -11.40
C VAL A 281 -8.68 0.20 -10.40
N ILE A 282 -9.48 -0.84 -10.63
CA ILE A 282 -9.46 -2.09 -9.87
C ILE A 282 -9.22 -3.21 -10.87
N LEU A 283 -8.18 -4.00 -10.66
CA LEU A 283 -7.79 -5.12 -11.50
C LEU A 283 -7.88 -6.44 -10.74
N GLY A 284 -8.61 -7.39 -11.31
CA GLY A 284 -8.59 -8.80 -10.93
C GLY A 284 -7.98 -9.71 -12.00
N ASP A 285 -7.61 -10.92 -11.59
CA ASP A 285 -7.28 -12.03 -12.49
C ASP A 285 -8.55 -12.79 -12.95
N GLU A 286 -8.38 -13.79 -13.82
CA GLU A 286 -9.48 -14.61 -14.37
C GLU A 286 -10.34 -15.31 -13.30
N PHE A 287 -9.82 -15.45 -12.08
CA PHE A 287 -10.48 -16.11 -10.96
C PHE A 287 -11.08 -15.11 -9.95
N GLY A 288 -11.01 -13.81 -10.24
CA GLY A 288 -11.55 -12.75 -9.39
C GLY A 288 -10.70 -12.41 -8.17
N ASN A 289 -9.44 -12.82 -8.13
CA ASN A 289 -8.50 -12.35 -7.09
C ASN A 289 -7.85 -11.04 -7.55
N PRO A 290 -7.44 -10.15 -6.63
CA PRO A 290 -6.63 -9.00 -7.00
C PRO A 290 -5.39 -9.40 -7.79
N VAL A 291 -5.06 -8.63 -8.82
CA VAL A 291 -3.80 -8.83 -9.55
C VAL A 291 -2.60 -8.63 -8.64
N LYS A 292 -1.44 -9.10 -9.08
CA LYS A 292 -0.19 -8.87 -8.38
C LYS A 292 0.04 -7.36 -8.10
N PRO A 293 0.50 -6.99 -6.89
CA PRO A 293 0.95 -5.63 -6.59
C PRO A 293 2.11 -5.24 -7.49
N GLY A 294 2.08 -4.02 -8.03
CA GLY A 294 3.07 -3.60 -9.00
C GLY A 294 2.63 -3.82 -10.46
N THR A 295 1.39 -4.23 -10.72
CA THR A 295 0.85 -4.29 -12.08
C THR A 295 0.68 -2.88 -12.65
N ALA A 296 1.31 -2.63 -13.80
CA ALA A 296 1.28 -1.33 -14.44
C ALA A 296 -0.03 -1.13 -15.23
N VAL A 297 -0.59 0.07 -15.13
CA VAL A 297 -1.71 0.53 -15.93
C VAL A 297 -1.31 1.84 -16.58
N TYR A 298 -1.46 1.90 -17.90
CA TYR A 298 -1.23 3.08 -18.69
C TYR A 298 -2.53 3.86 -18.88
N PHE A 299 -2.49 5.17 -18.69
CA PHE A 299 -3.67 6.03 -18.81
C PHE A 299 -3.52 7.01 -19.97
N THR A 300 -4.62 7.22 -20.68
CA THR A 300 -4.78 8.30 -21.66
C THR A 300 -6.08 9.05 -21.39
N THR A 301 -6.13 10.31 -21.81
CA THR A 301 -7.34 11.14 -21.72
C THR A 301 -7.48 11.98 -22.99
N THR A 302 -8.72 12.21 -23.42
CA THR A 302 -9.03 13.12 -24.53
C THR A 302 -9.11 14.59 -24.10
N GLY A 303 -9.27 14.85 -22.79
CA GLY A 303 -9.39 16.19 -22.22
C GLY A 303 -8.65 16.34 -20.89
N GLY A 304 -8.07 17.52 -20.65
CA GLY A 304 -7.20 17.77 -19.50
C GLY A 304 -5.90 16.96 -19.53
N ILE A 305 -5.31 16.74 -18.36
CA ILE A 305 -4.06 15.99 -18.18
C ILE A 305 -4.28 14.87 -17.17
N ILE A 306 -3.97 13.64 -17.56
CA ILE A 306 -4.03 12.46 -16.67
C ILE A 306 -2.62 12.14 -16.16
N GLN A 307 -2.50 11.77 -14.89
CA GLN A 307 -1.23 11.25 -14.37
C GLN A 307 -0.90 9.91 -15.04
N GLY A 308 0.34 9.74 -15.50
CA GLY A 308 0.75 8.56 -16.27
C GLY A 308 0.83 7.26 -15.46
N SER A 309 1.06 7.38 -14.16
CA SER A 309 0.91 6.35 -13.13
C SER A 309 0.71 7.10 -11.81
N GLY A 310 -0.07 6.55 -10.88
CA GLY A 310 -0.45 7.22 -9.63
C GLY A 310 0.71 7.32 -8.64
N GLN A 311 0.46 7.00 -7.37
CA GLN A 311 1.51 6.71 -6.39
C GLN A 311 2.40 5.50 -6.73
N GLY A 312 2.25 4.92 -7.94
CA GLY A 312 2.95 3.74 -8.42
C GLY A 312 2.07 2.92 -9.36
N ASN A 313 2.20 1.61 -9.23
CA ASN A 313 1.40 0.58 -9.89
C ASN A 313 0.31 0.07 -8.91
N THR A 314 -0.41 -1.00 -9.25
CA THR A 314 -1.44 -1.56 -8.34
C THR A 314 -0.91 -1.91 -6.94
N ASP A 315 -1.74 -1.73 -5.92
CA ASP A 315 -1.48 -2.13 -4.55
C ASP A 315 -1.83 -3.61 -4.28
N ASN A 316 -1.89 -3.99 -2.99
CA ASN A 316 -2.25 -5.34 -2.53
C ASN A 316 -3.69 -5.75 -2.86
N ASP A 317 -4.57 -4.78 -3.06
CA ASP A 317 -5.97 -5.00 -3.41
C ASP A 317 -6.20 -4.88 -4.94
N GLY A 318 -5.13 -4.82 -5.73
CA GLY A 318 -5.21 -4.68 -7.18
C GLY A 318 -5.70 -3.30 -7.62
N GLN A 319 -5.61 -2.30 -6.73
CA GLN A 319 -6.14 -0.96 -6.97
C GLN A 319 -5.02 0.02 -7.34
N LEU A 320 -5.36 0.97 -8.21
CA LEU A 320 -4.49 2.08 -8.57
C LEU A 320 -5.32 3.34 -8.71
N THR A 321 -4.92 4.41 -8.01
CA THR A 321 -5.57 5.71 -8.10
C THR A 321 -4.65 6.74 -8.77
N VAL A 322 -5.20 7.46 -9.75
CA VAL A 322 -4.53 8.54 -10.50
C VAL A 322 -5.39 9.80 -10.51
N ASP A 323 -4.79 10.98 -10.56
CA ASP A 323 -5.54 12.22 -10.73
C ASP A 323 -5.73 12.58 -12.21
N LEU A 324 -6.97 12.84 -12.60
CA LEU A 324 -7.30 13.67 -13.76
C LEU A 324 -7.28 15.13 -13.35
N ILE A 325 -6.44 15.89 -14.04
CA ILE A 325 -6.18 17.30 -13.77
C ILE A 325 -6.85 18.13 -14.85
N SER A 326 -7.67 19.09 -14.45
CA SER A 326 -8.31 20.00 -15.40
C SER A 326 -7.29 20.91 -16.10
N GLY A 327 -7.47 21.08 -17.40
CA GLY A 327 -6.56 21.84 -18.25
C GLY A 327 -6.90 21.70 -19.72
N ASP A 328 -5.98 22.13 -20.59
CA ASP A 328 -6.09 21.93 -22.03
C ASP A 328 -5.50 20.56 -22.44
N PRO A 329 -6.05 19.90 -23.48
CA PRO A 329 -7.16 20.35 -24.32
C PRO A 329 -8.51 20.34 -23.59
N ARG A 330 -9.39 21.30 -23.92
CA ARG A 330 -10.75 21.32 -23.38
C ARG A 330 -11.55 20.15 -23.93
N PRO A 331 -12.29 19.41 -23.09
CA PRO A 331 -12.99 18.23 -23.57
C PRO A 331 -14.11 18.56 -24.56
N SER A 332 -14.19 17.78 -25.64
CA SER A 332 -15.16 17.99 -26.72
C SER A 332 -15.66 16.65 -27.30
N ASP A 333 -15.58 15.58 -26.51
CA ASP A 333 -15.95 14.25 -26.99
C ASP A 333 -17.45 14.15 -27.28
N ALA A 334 -17.77 13.50 -28.40
CA ALA A 334 -19.15 13.23 -28.80
C ALA A 334 -19.69 12.00 -28.05
N VAL A 335 -20.16 12.21 -26.82
CA VAL A 335 -20.75 11.13 -26.00
C VAL A 335 -22.26 10.98 -26.26
N PRO A 336 -22.79 9.76 -26.46
CA PRO A 336 -24.22 9.53 -26.54
C PRO A 336 -24.96 10.08 -25.31
N GLY A 337 -25.95 10.94 -25.53
CA GLY A 337 -26.70 11.61 -24.45
C GLY A 337 -26.21 13.02 -24.12
N SER A 338 -25.03 13.44 -24.60
CA SER A 338 -24.55 14.84 -24.41
C SER A 338 -25.36 15.86 -25.22
N GLY A 339 -26.03 15.41 -26.29
CA GLY A 339 -26.69 16.30 -27.24
C GLY A 339 -25.71 17.18 -28.03
N GLY A 340 -24.44 16.77 -28.14
CA GLY A 340 -23.38 17.53 -28.82
C GLY A 340 -22.81 18.69 -27.99
N ARG A 341 -23.03 18.69 -26.67
CA ARG A 341 -22.43 19.66 -25.74
C ARG A 341 -20.98 19.30 -25.50
N ASP A 342 -20.12 20.32 -25.41
CA ASP A 342 -18.74 20.17 -24.98
C ASP A 342 -18.65 19.86 -23.47
N GLY A 343 -17.46 19.51 -23.00
CA GLY A 343 -17.20 19.22 -21.58
C GLY A 343 -16.96 17.75 -21.27
N TYR A 344 -17.26 16.82 -22.18
CA TYR A 344 -17.04 15.39 -21.97
C TYR A 344 -15.63 14.98 -22.39
N ALA A 345 -14.91 14.31 -21.49
CA ALA A 345 -13.63 13.66 -21.72
C ALA A 345 -13.77 12.15 -21.49
N THR A 346 -13.04 11.37 -22.27
CA THR A 346 -12.89 9.94 -22.12
C THR A 346 -11.51 9.66 -21.54
N VAL A 347 -11.47 8.93 -20.43
CA VAL A 347 -10.24 8.42 -19.84
C VAL A 347 -10.18 6.93 -20.13
N THR A 348 -9.09 6.49 -20.77
CA THR A 348 -8.84 5.10 -21.10
C THR A 348 -7.69 4.57 -20.25
N ALA A 349 -7.93 3.47 -19.55
CA ALA A 349 -6.91 2.72 -18.83
C ALA A 349 -6.60 1.42 -19.57
N THR A 350 -5.32 1.15 -19.78
CA THR A 350 -4.82 0.02 -20.56
C THR A 350 -3.79 -0.76 -19.75
N THR A 351 -3.87 -2.09 -19.78
CA THR A 351 -2.85 -2.98 -19.21
C THR A 351 -2.65 -4.21 -20.11
N ILE A 352 -1.75 -5.12 -19.73
CA ILE A 352 -1.40 -6.31 -20.52
C ILE A 352 -1.80 -7.56 -19.74
N ASN A 353 -2.54 -8.45 -20.39
CA ASN A 353 -2.96 -9.73 -19.80
C ASN A 353 -1.88 -10.83 -19.94
N GLY A 354 -2.18 -12.03 -19.40
CA GLY A 354 -1.25 -13.18 -19.43
C GLY A 354 -0.91 -13.72 -20.82
N ASN A 355 -1.66 -13.32 -21.85
CA ASN A 355 -1.40 -13.67 -23.25
C ASN A 355 -0.62 -12.58 -24.02
N ASN A 356 -0.05 -11.60 -23.30
CA ASN A 356 0.62 -10.43 -23.86
C ASN A 356 -0.30 -9.56 -24.77
N GLN A 357 -1.61 -9.56 -24.51
CA GLN A 357 -2.56 -8.73 -25.23
C GLN A 357 -2.92 -7.50 -24.38
N GLU A 358 -3.01 -6.34 -25.03
CA GLU A 358 -3.53 -5.13 -24.41
C GLU A 358 -5.03 -5.29 -24.15
N ILE A 359 -5.43 -4.96 -22.92
CA ILE A 359 -6.82 -4.91 -22.48
C ILE A 359 -7.09 -3.51 -21.93
N GLU A 360 -8.29 -2.98 -22.19
CA GLU A 360 -8.62 -1.60 -21.84
C GLU A 360 -10.04 -1.42 -21.32
N LYS A 361 -10.22 -0.39 -20.49
CA LYS A 361 -11.50 0.10 -20.01
C LYS A 361 -11.53 1.62 -20.08
N GLU A 362 -12.73 2.15 -20.30
CA GLU A 362 -12.96 3.57 -20.45
C GLU A 362 -13.97 4.07 -19.42
N VAL A 363 -13.77 5.32 -18.99
CA VAL A 363 -14.76 6.08 -18.22
C VAL A 363 -14.92 7.46 -18.81
N ILE A 364 -16.16 7.95 -18.82
CA ILE A 364 -16.49 9.29 -19.27
C ILE A 364 -16.55 10.20 -18.04
N VAL A 365 -15.90 11.35 -18.13
CA VAL A 365 -15.92 12.39 -17.11
C VAL A 365 -16.33 13.72 -17.76
N LEU A 366 -17.17 14.47 -17.07
CA LEU A 366 -17.67 15.78 -17.48
C LEU A 366 -16.92 16.89 -16.73
N PHE A 367 -16.29 17.78 -17.49
CA PHE A 367 -15.70 19.03 -17.02
C PHE A 367 -16.79 20.09 -17.12
N THR A 368 -17.30 20.49 -15.96
CA THR A 368 -18.33 21.52 -15.85
C THR A 368 -17.75 22.82 -15.32
N SER A 369 -18.41 23.93 -15.63
CA SER A 369 -18.03 25.26 -15.13
C SER A 369 -18.63 25.57 -13.77
N SER A 370 -17.94 26.45 -13.05
CA SER A 370 -18.35 27.09 -11.80
C SER A 370 -19.52 28.07 -11.97
N ASN A 371 -19.65 28.65 -13.16
CA ASN A 371 -20.68 29.65 -13.47
C ASN A 371 -22.00 28.97 -13.82
N ALA A 372 -23.07 29.29 -13.07
CA ALA A 372 -24.39 28.75 -13.32
C ALA A 372 -25.19 29.64 -14.30
N ILE A 373 -25.93 29.02 -15.20
CA ILE A 373 -26.96 29.65 -16.02
C ILE A 373 -28.32 29.21 -15.48
N ILE A 374 -29.08 30.16 -14.95
CA ILE A 374 -30.36 29.91 -14.28
C ILE A 374 -31.50 30.46 -15.14
N SER A 375 -32.55 29.68 -15.30
CA SER A 375 -33.82 30.11 -15.88
C SER A 375 -34.99 29.53 -15.11
N ALA A 376 -36.09 30.26 -15.00
CA ALA A 376 -37.27 29.82 -14.27
C ALA A 376 -38.57 30.15 -15.01
N SER A 377 -39.61 29.36 -14.76
CA SER A 377 -40.95 29.55 -15.30
C SER A 377 -42.01 29.05 -14.31
N PRO A 378 -43.08 29.83 -14.06
CA PRO A 378 -43.29 31.21 -14.51
C PRO A 378 -42.34 32.19 -13.81
N THR A 379 -42.07 33.36 -14.40
CA THR A 379 -41.26 34.43 -13.76
C THR A 379 -42.11 35.43 -12.96
N THR A 380 -43.42 35.30 -13.01
CA THR A 380 -44.35 36.16 -12.26
C THR A 380 -45.43 35.34 -11.58
N PHE A 381 -45.91 35.85 -10.44
CA PHE A 381 -46.96 35.20 -9.67
C PHE A 381 -47.81 36.21 -8.89
N ASP A 382 -48.99 35.76 -8.47
CA ASP A 382 -49.93 36.52 -7.67
C ASP A 382 -50.61 35.59 -6.67
N LEU A 383 -50.27 35.72 -5.39
CA LEU A 383 -50.80 34.88 -4.33
C LEU A 383 -52.04 35.51 -3.71
N GLY A 384 -53.15 34.78 -3.70
CA GLY A 384 -54.28 35.09 -2.82
C GLY A 384 -53.99 34.70 -1.36
N PRO A 385 -54.94 34.93 -0.43
CA PRO A 385 -54.77 34.59 0.97
C PRO A 385 -54.51 33.08 1.15
N ASN A 386 -53.39 32.72 1.80
CA ASN A 386 -52.94 31.33 1.97
C ASN A 386 -52.71 30.59 0.64
N GLY A 387 -52.58 31.34 -0.46
CA GLY A 387 -52.36 30.83 -1.80
C GLY A 387 -50.95 30.28 -1.98
N GLY A 388 -50.80 29.41 -2.97
CA GLY A 388 -49.50 28.87 -3.37
C GLY A 388 -49.30 28.96 -4.87
N ALA A 389 -48.03 28.89 -5.29
CA ALA A 389 -47.62 28.86 -6.68
C ALA A 389 -46.49 27.85 -6.84
N SER A 390 -46.41 27.22 -8.02
CA SER A 390 -45.36 26.26 -8.35
C SER A 390 -44.52 26.79 -9.51
N PHE A 391 -43.24 26.48 -9.47
CA PHE A 391 -42.22 26.93 -10.40
C PHE A 391 -41.37 25.75 -10.85
N SER A 392 -40.99 25.77 -12.12
CA SER A 392 -39.90 24.95 -12.64
C SER A 392 -38.72 25.85 -12.94
N TYR A 393 -37.52 25.37 -12.63
CA TYR A 393 -36.30 26.09 -12.95
C TYR A 393 -35.24 25.14 -13.49
N THR A 394 -34.37 25.69 -14.33
CA THR A 394 -33.24 25.00 -14.92
C THR A 394 -31.96 25.68 -14.49
N VAL A 395 -30.99 24.88 -14.08
CA VAL A 395 -29.63 25.30 -13.74
C VAL A 395 -28.66 24.47 -14.56
N THR A 396 -27.83 25.12 -15.37
CA THR A 396 -26.77 24.46 -16.13
C THR A 396 -25.45 25.19 -15.96
N ASP A 397 -24.37 24.52 -16.33
CA ASP A 397 -23.09 25.16 -16.58
C ASP A 397 -23.14 26.01 -17.88
N VAL A 398 -22.03 26.65 -18.25
CA VAL A 398 -21.93 27.49 -19.45
C VAL A 398 -22.09 26.74 -20.78
N ASN A 399 -21.89 25.43 -20.78
CA ASN A 399 -22.07 24.53 -21.94
C ASN A 399 -23.43 23.83 -21.93
N GLY A 400 -24.29 24.13 -20.95
CA GLY A 400 -25.58 23.50 -20.76
C GLY A 400 -25.53 22.19 -19.95
N ASN A 401 -24.39 21.73 -19.47
CA ASN A 401 -24.29 20.49 -18.70
C ASN A 401 -24.73 20.68 -17.24
N PRO A 402 -24.90 19.58 -16.46
CA PRO A 402 -25.07 19.69 -15.01
C PRO A 402 -23.92 20.45 -14.35
N MET A 403 -24.23 21.22 -13.31
CA MET A 403 -23.23 21.88 -12.46
C MET A 403 -22.29 20.84 -11.80
N PRO A 404 -21.11 21.24 -11.27
CA PRO A 404 -20.21 20.31 -10.60
C PRO A 404 -20.88 19.57 -9.43
N ALA A 405 -20.53 18.30 -9.23
CA ALA A 405 -20.92 17.55 -8.05
C ALA A 405 -20.44 18.31 -6.79
N GLY A 406 -21.32 18.40 -5.79
CA GLY A 406 -21.10 19.25 -4.62
C GLY A 406 -21.67 20.66 -4.71
N THR A 407 -22.24 21.07 -5.86
CA THR A 407 -22.90 22.38 -5.98
C THR A 407 -24.10 22.47 -5.04
N GLU A 408 -24.18 23.54 -4.24
CA GLU A 408 -25.26 23.79 -3.30
C GLU A 408 -26.36 24.63 -3.96
N PHE A 409 -27.62 24.24 -3.73
CA PHE A 409 -28.81 24.90 -4.23
C PHE A 409 -29.59 25.46 -3.04
N SER A 410 -29.93 26.76 -3.08
CA SER A 410 -30.75 27.40 -2.06
C SER A 410 -31.79 28.32 -2.69
N ILE A 411 -33.04 28.24 -2.22
CA ILE A 411 -34.13 29.10 -2.68
C ILE A 411 -34.73 29.85 -1.50
N SER A 412 -34.79 31.19 -1.59
CA SER A 412 -35.44 32.03 -0.59
C SER A 412 -36.68 32.73 -1.16
N GLY A 413 -37.77 32.71 -0.39
CA GLY A 413 -39.07 33.27 -0.79
C GLY A 413 -39.39 34.66 -0.23
N GLY A 414 -38.56 35.18 0.66
CA GLY A 414 -38.84 36.39 1.45
C GLY A 414 -39.62 36.10 2.75
N GLU A 415 -39.86 37.14 3.54
CA GLU A 415 -40.57 37.03 4.83
C GLU A 415 -42.02 36.57 4.65
N GLY A 416 -42.45 35.60 5.46
CA GLY A 416 -43.81 35.08 5.42
C GLY A 416 -44.14 34.17 4.23
N ILE A 417 -43.12 33.67 3.53
CA ILE A 417 -43.26 32.70 2.43
C ILE A 417 -42.56 31.39 2.80
N GLU A 418 -43.32 30.31 2.83
CA GLU A 418 -42.80 28.95 2.90
C GLU A 418 -42.41 28.48 1.50
N VAL A 419 -41.20 27.93 1.36
CA VAL A 419 -40.71 27.34 0.10
C VAL A 419 -40.53 25.84 0.31
N THR A 420 -41.02 25.03 -0.62
CA THR A 420 -40.97 23.56 -0.57
C THR A 420 -40.56 22.98 -1.92
N GLY A 421 -40.05 21.75 -1.95
CA GLY A 421 -39.58 21.07 -3.16
C GLY A 421 -38.06 21.04 -3.24
N ASP A 422 -37.50 21.24 -4.43
CA ASP A 422 -36.06 21.25 -4.70
C ASP A 422 -35.46 22.61 -4.28
N THR A 423 -35.34 22.87 -2.97
CA THR A 423 -35.07 24.23 -2.45
C THR A 423 -33.80 24.36 -1.62
N ASP A 424 -33.31 23.27 -1.04
CA ASP A 424 -32.09 23.23 -0.23
C ASP A 424 -31.46 21.84 -0.35
N PHE A 425 -30.49 21.67 -1.24
CA PHE A 425 -29.82 20.40 -1.49
C PHE A 425 -28.46 20.57 -2.16
N THR A 426 -27.65 19.51 -2.10
CA THR A 426 -26.37 19.41 -2.81
C THR A 426 -26.52 18.51 -4.03
N LEU A 427 -26.05 18.98 -5.19
CA LEU A 427 -26.08 18.22 -6.43
C LEU A 427 -25.09 17.06 -6.38
N GLY A 428 -25.58 15.84 -6.62
CA GLY A 428 -24.75 14.65 -6.72
C GLY A 428 -24.06 14.49 -8.08
N ASN A 429 -23.46 13.31 -8.28
CA ASN A 429 -22.82 12.94 -9.54
C ASN A 429 -23.84 12.79 -10.68
N ARG A 430 -23.72 13.62 -11.73
CA ARG A 430 -24.62 13.69 -12.88
C ARG A 430 -23.86 13.95 -14.18
N LEU A 431 -23.78 12.95 -15.06
CA LEU A 431 -23.12 13.10 -16.36
C LEU A 431 -23.95 13.89 -17.38
N PHE A 432 -25.27 13.74 -17.36
CA PHE A 432 -26.14 14.26 -18.42
C PHE A 432 -27.22 15.20 -17.87
N PRO A 433 -27.66 16.21 -18.67
CA PRO A 433 -28.79 17.05 -18.33
C PRO A 433 -30.10 16.27 -18.15
N GLY A 434 -31.04 16.86 -17.40
CA GLY A 434 -32.40 16.34 -17.22
C GLY A 434 -32.93 16.51 -15.80
N PRO A 435 -34.04 15.83 -15.46
CA PRO A 435 -34.67 15.91 -14.14
C PRO A 435 -33.73 15.51 -13.01
N GLY A 436 -33.58 16.39 -12.02
CA GLY A 436 -32.70 16.18 -10.87
C GLY A 436 -31.20 16.30 -11.18
N ALA A 437 -30.85 16.80 -12.37
CA ALA A 437 -29.49 17.12 -12.79
C ALA A 437 -29.36 18.59 -13.22
N THR A 438 -30.25 19.03 -14.10
CA THR A 438 -30.36 20.43 -14.56
C THR A 438 -31.76 20.98 -14.42
N GLU A 439 -32.78 20.14 -14.30
CA GLU A 439 -34.19 20.53 -14.22
C GLU A 439 -34.76 20.21 -12.84
N PHE A 440 -35.40 21.20 -12.22
CA PHE A 440 -35.84 21.19 -10.84
C PHE A 440 -37.18 21.91 -10.68
N SER A 441 -37.84 21.71 -9.54
CA SER A 441 -39.10 22.37 -9.23
C SER A 441 -39.26 22.71 -7.76
N PHE A 442 -39.89 23.85 -7.49
CA PHE A 442 -40.25 24.25 -6.13
C PHE A 442 -41.65 24.87 -6.11
N SER A 443 -42.24 24.94 -4.93
CA SER A 443 -43.50 25.62 -4.69
C SER A 443 -43.40 26.54 -3.51
N ILE A 444 -44.09 27.66 -3.59
CA ILE A 444 -44.21 28.64 -2.51
C ILE A 444 -45.62 28.64 -1.94
N ARG A 445 -45.73 29.02 -0.68
CA ARG A 445 -47.01 29.24 -0.01
C ARG A 445 -46.92 30.46 0.90
N ASP A 446 -47.97 31.29 0.84
CA ASP A 446 -48.16 32.38 1.78
C ASP A 446 -48.52 31.84 3.17
N THR A 447 -47.66 32.09 4.16
CA THR A 447 -47.84 31.69 5.56
C THR A 447 -47.93 32.89 6.50
N ASP A 448 -47.88 34.11 6.00
CA ASP A 448 -47.98 35.32 6.83
C ASP A 448 -49.42 35.50 7.30
N ASP A 449 -49.67 35.29 8.58
CA ASP A 449 -50.96 35.51 9.24
C ASP A 449 -51.02 36.81 10.07
N GLU A 450 -49.89 37.54 10.17
CA GLU A 450 -49.72 38.70 11.04
C GLU A 450 -49.84 40.05 10.30
N SER A 451 -49.49 40.09 9.01
CA SER A 451 -49.54 41.32 8.20
C SER A 451 -50.79 41.42 7.32
N ASN A 452 -51.51 42.55 7.41
CA ASN A 452 -52.70 42.86 6.61
C ASN A 452 -52.39 43.57 5.28
N ASP A 453 -51.13 43.89 5.00
CA ASP A 453 -50.74 44.68 3.84
C ASP A 453 -50.29 43.80 2.66
N ALA A 454 -50.69 44.21 1.45
CA ALA A 454 -50.15 43.62 0.24
C ALA A 454 -48.63 43.88 0.17
N ALA A 455 -47.87 42.87 -0.24
CA ALA A 455 -46.42 42.97 -0.34
C ALA A 455 -45.93 42.49 -1.70
N ASP A 456 -44.95 43.22 -2.24
CA ASP A 456 -44.15 42.78 -3.37
C ASP A 456 -43.14 41.76 -2.88
N LEU A 457 -43.05 40.63 -3.58
CA LEU A 457 -42.19 39.50 -3.26
C LEU A 457 -41.23 39.27 -4.41
N THR A 458 -39.97 38.99 -4.08
CA THR A 458 -38.94 38.56 -5.04
C THR A 458 -38.35 37.26 -4.52
N LEU A 459 -38.44 36.20 -5.32
CA LEU A 459 -37.81 34.93 -4.99
C LEU A 459 -36.38 34.95 -5.50
N GLN A 460 -35.48 34.36 -4.72
CA GLN A 460 -34.06 34.29 -5.04
C GLN A 460 -33.63 32.83 -5.10
N ILE A 461 -33.00 32.44 -6.21
CA ILE A 461 -32.32 31.15 -6.37
C ILE A 461 -30.83 31.44 -6.28
N SER A 462 -30.15 30.82 -5.32
CA SER A 462 -28.71 30.93 -5.09
C SER A 462 -28.06 29.57 -5.34
N ILE A 463 -27.03 29.56 -6.19
CA ILE A 463 -26.28 28.37 -6.58
C ILE A 463 -24.81 28.62 -6.23
N THR A 464 -24.22 27.75 -5.41
CA THR A 464 -22.82 27.87 -4.99
C THR A 464 -22.04 26.66 -5.47
N ALA A 465 -21.10 26.87 -6.39
CA ALA A 465 -20.22 25.82 -6.91
C ALA A 465 -19.18 25.40 -5.84
N PRO A 466 -18.56 24.20 -5.96
CA PRO A 466 -17.58 23.71 -4.98
C PRO A 466 -16.37 24.64 -4.76
N SER A 467 -15.96 25.42 -5.77
CA SER A 467 -14.95 26.46 -5.64
C SER A 467 -15.35 27.66 -4.78
N GLY A 468 -16.63 27.77 -4.42
CA GLY A 468 -17.23 28.92 -3.73
C GLY A 468 -17.77 29.99 -4.67
N GLU A 469 -17.80 29.77 -5.99
CA GLU A 469 -18.42 30.70 -6.92
C GLU A 469 -19.95 30.69 -6.77
N GLU A 470 -20.51 31.85 -6.42
CA GLU A 470 -21.95 32.02 -6.20
C GLU A 470 -22.62 32.69 -7.41
N THR A 471 -23.72 32.09 -7.86
CA THR A 471 -24.62 32.68 -8.85
C THR A 471 -26.00 32.87 -8.23
N THR A 472 -26.52 34.09 -8.30
CA THR A 472 -27.85 34.44 -7.77
C THR A 472 -28.79 34.86 -8.89
N TYR A 473 -30.00 34.31 -8.89
CA TYR A 473 -31.09 34.67 -9.79
C TYR A 473 -32.29 35.21 -9.01
N SER A 474 -32.61 36.48 -9.24
CA SER A 474 -33.77 37.19 -8.64
C SER A 474 -34.83 37.55 -9.69
N GLY A 475 -34.95 36.75 -10.75
CA GLY A 475 -35.83 37.04 -11.88
C GLY A 475 -37.29 36.64 -11.68
N ILE A 476 -37.66 36.10 -10.52
CA ILE A 476 -39.03 35.73 -10.18
C ILE A 476 -39.60 36.76 -9.21
N SER A 477 -40.62 37.49 -9.62
CA SER A 477 -41.27 38.51 -8.78
C SER A 477 -42.78 38.47 -8.87
N GLY A 478 -43.44 38.85 -7.79
CA GLY A 478 -44.89 38.75 -7.71
C GLY A 478 -45.44 39.53 -6.54
N THR A 479 -46.75 39.42 -6.35
CA THR A 479 -47.44 40.07 -5.24
C THR A 479 -48.17 39.05 -4.39
N ARG A 480 -48.23 39.27 -3.08
CA ARG A 480 -49.25 38.63 -2.24
C ARG A 480 -50.37 39.62 -1.94
N ARG A 481 -51.62 39.16 -2.07
CA ARG A 481 -52.83 39.91 -1.73
C ARG A 481 -53.53 39.22 -0.57
N LYS A 482 -53.93 39.99 0.44
CA LYS A 482 -54.93 39.57 1.42
C LYS A 482 -56.32 40.02 0.95
N ALA A 483 -57.38 39.36 1.44
CA ALA A 483 -58.75 39.64 1.00
C ALA A 483 -59.07 41.14 1.19
N ALA A 484 -59.57 41.79 0.13
CA ALA A 484 -60.24 43.07 0.30
C ALA A 484 -61.53 42.81 1.09
N ASN A 485 -61.72 43.50 2.21
CA ASN A 485 -63.03 43.60 2.85
C ASN A 485 -64.10 44.07 1.87
#